data_AF-A0A7V9GWU8-F1
#
_entry.id   AF-A0A7V9GWU8-F1
#
_cell.length_a   1.000
_cell.length_b   1.000
_cell.length_c   1.000
_cell.angle_alpha   90.00
_cell.angle_beta   90.00
_cell.angle_gamma   90.00
#
_symmetry.space_group_name_H-M   'P 1'
#
loop_
_entity.id
_entity.type
_entity.pdbx_description
1 polymer ?
#
loop_
_entity_poly.entity_id
_entity_poly.type
_entity_poly.pdbx_seq_one_letter_code
_entity_poly.pdbx_strand_id
1 'polypeptide(L)'
;LECVPTIAELPTRPDVAVMAVGHRQLPKAFQDALAAGIRAFVLPGLGTDAGPDAASTTQRVQAMANAAGAAVLGPNCMGIAVPGRPSGWLAAIPESFLPGSVGIVSQSGSIADAFVSLGPRIGFSAVVSCGAELNRDVADFVAEMAADEGTRAIGVFVETVRRPAAFAEALKIAAAAGKPVVCLKIGKSEVGRRAALAHTGAIVGSQRAFSALLATHGVIEVQDLPEMIELLEVLSKTTRPAGLRIGAITESGAEAGLLADHAARHGVSLPDLESGARDALAAAYPQVAPTNPLDPWALANPVEVYPYGISVLAASGQFDILLGQVDLSRHRGPRYQRWCESVVQALADARARTGIYVAMTTVHNTDPPDDLARFAQENDVAVLRGVSQATGALTHAAWWTPAHASEQREHSPVSERDLGIGDPTGALSEDVSAAVLERMGVDFAARRRAATADETVAAADEIGYPVVVKVDGPAHKAREGGVVLNVSSAEAVATAVAGIAGPVLVARQVPSGVEAYCGMVRDPHYGPVYALGYGGSRVETIAPVLATGPLTPTIVEQMVGRAGLPLWSRGLSEALLALSRLATGCPQIVEIDINPLICNDAGDVTAVDALVVLSDDAPVTLPPAQRTYGASA
;
A
#
# COMPACT_ATOMS: atom_id res chain seq x y z
N LEU A 1 23.73 9.98 -37.24
CA LEU A 1 24.72 9.00 -36.74
C LEU A 1 25.03 8.03 -37.86
N GLU A 2 26.26 7.51 -37.92
CA GLU A 2 26.63 6.44 -38.85
C GLU A 2 25.88 5.15 -38.48
N CYS A 3 25.41 4.41 -39.48
CA CYS A 3 24.69 3.15 -39.30
C CYS A 3 25.58 2.00 -39.75
N VAL A 4 25.80 1.03 -38.87
CA VAL A 4 26.58 -0.18 -39.16
C VAL A 4 25.67 -1.41 -39.24
N PRO A 5 25.99 -2.40 -40.07
CA PRO A 5 25.13 -3.58 -40.27
C PRO A 5 25.19 -4.57 -39.10
N THR A 6 26.26 -4.60 -38.31
CA THR A 6 26.41 -5.50 -37.17
C THR A 6 26.97 -4.79 -35.93
N ILE A 7 26.62 -5.29 -34.75
CA ILE A 7 27.06 -4.70 -33.48
C ILE A 7 28.57 -4.85 -33.25
N ALA A 8 29.21 -5.82 -33.92
CA ALA A 8 30.65 -6.05 -33.87
C ALA A 8 31.46 -4.99 -34.65
N GLU A 9 30.80 -4.27 -35.57
CA GLU A 9 31.41 -3.19 -36.34
C GLU A 9 31.33 -1.83 -35.64
N LEU A 10 30.70 -1.76 -34.46
CA LEU A 10 30.67 -0.53 -33.68
C LEU A 10 32.10 -0.15 -33.24
N PRO A 11 32.50 1.12 -33.38
CA PRO A 11 33.83 1.58 -33.00
C PRO A 11 34.05 1.50 -31.48
N THR A 12 32.98 1.52 -30.70
CA THR A 12 32.98 1.41 -29.24
C THR A 12 31.88 0.47 -28.80
N ARG A 13 32.12 -0.25 -27.69
CA ARG A 13 31.10 -1.09 -27.04
C ARG A 13 30.07 -0.19 -26.34
N PRO A 14 28.77 -0.29 -26.66
CA PRO A 14 27.71 0.39 -25.91
C PRO A 14 27.53 -0.19 -24.50
N ASP A 15 27.11 0.64 -23.55
CA ASP A 15 26.70 0.18 -22.23
C ASP A 15 25.33 -0.51 -22.26
N VAL A 16 24.42 0.03 -23.07
CA VAL A 16 23.02 -0.42 -23.22
C VAL A 16 22.69 -0.67 -24.69
N ALA A 17 21.96 -1.75 -24.98
CA ALA A 17 21.37 -2.00 -26.30
C ALA A 17 19.84 -1.99 -26.25
N VAL A 18 19.21 -1.16 -27.09
CA VAL A 18 17.76 -1.17 -27.35
C VAL A 18 17.48 -2.08 -28.53
N MET A 19 16.85 -3.22 -28.29
CA MET A 19 16.68 -4.28 -29.28
C MET A 19 15.33 -4.18 -29.99
N ALA A 20 15.20 -3.24 -30.92
CA ALA A 20 14.00 -3.07 -31.75
C ALA A 20 14.02 -3.98 -33.01
N VAL A 21 14.18 -5.29 -32.80
CA VAL A 21 14.23 -6.30 -33.88
C VAL A 21 13.04 -7.27 -33.81
N GLY A 22 12.70 -7.89 -34.94
CA GLY A 22 11.63 -8.89 -34.99
C GLY A 22 11.90 -10.12 -34.11
N HIS A 23 10.83 -10.72 -33.58
CA HIS A 23 10.92 -11.83 -32.61
C HIS A 23 11.78 -13.01 -33.10
N ARG A 24 11.77 -13.30 -34.40
CA ARG A 24 12.59 -14.38 -35.01
C ARG A 24 14.08 -14.06 -35.01
N GLN A 25 14.43 -12.78 -35.15
CA GLN A 25 15.82 -12.32 -35.19
C GLN A 25 16.38 -12.08 -33.78
N LEU A 26 15.52 -11.84 -32.78
CA LEU A 26 15.98 -11.43 -31.46
C LEU A 26 16.99 -12.40 -30.83
N PRO A 27 16.80 -13.73 -30.80
CA PRO A 27 17.75 -14.62 -30.14
C PRO A 27 19.17 -14.48 -30.70
N LYS A 28 19.30 -14.39 -32.03
CA LYS A 28 20.60 -14.22 -32.70
C LYS A 28 21.18 -12.84 -32.41
N ALA A 29 20.39 -11.77 -32.56
CA ALA A 29 20.84 -10.41 -32.29
C ALA A 29 21.27 -10.23 -30.82
N PHE A 30 20.54 -10.84 -29.88
CA PHE A 30 20.86 -10.81 -28.46
C PHE A 30 22.17 -11.56 -28.16
N GLN A 31 22.36 -12.74 -28.77
CA GLN A 31 23.62 -13.49 -28.66
C GLN A 31 24.81 -12.68 -29.21
N ASP A 32 24.65 -12.03 -30.37
CA ASP A 32 25.69 -11.22 -30.98
C ASP A 32 26.04 -10.00 -30.10
N ALA A 33 25.04 -9.37 -29.49
CA ALA A 33 25.25 -8.28 -28.54
C ALA A 33 25.94 -8.73 -27.24
N LEU A 34 25.59 -9.90 -26.71
CA LEU A 34 26.30 -10.51 -25.58
C LEU A 34 27.76 -10.81 -25.91
N ALA A 35 28.03 -11.30 -27.12
CA ALA A 35 29.38 -11.59 -27.62
C ALA A 35 30.23 -10.31 -27.80
N ALA A 36 29.58 -9.21 -28.19
CA ALA A 36 30.18 -7.86 -28.17
C ALA A 36 30.34 -7.28 -26.75
N GLY A 37 29.97 -8.04 -25.72
CA GLY A 37 30.18 -7.71 -24.32
C GLY A 37 29.05 -6.90 -23.69
N ILE A 38 27.97 -6.55 -24.39
CA ILE A 38 26.86 -5.79 -23.79
C ILE A 38 26.19 -6.61 -22.68
N ARG A 39 25.77 -5.94 -21.61
CA ARG A 39 25.14 -6.58 -20.43
C ARG A 39 23.84 -5.92 -20.00
N ALA A 40 23.47 -4.76 -20.54
CA ALA A 40 22.19 -4.12 -20.28
C ALA A 40 21.38 -4.01 -21.57
N PHE A 41 20.12 -4.43 -21.50
CA PHE A 41 19.24 -4.52 -22.67
C PHE A 41 17.88 -3.91 -22.37
N VAL A 42 17.34 -3.20 -23.35
CA VAL A 42 15.92 -2.84 -23.42
C VAL A 42 15.30 -3.66 -24.54
N LEU A 43 14.24 -4.41 -24.23
CA LEU A 43 13.52 -5.25 -25.19
C LEU A 43 12.08 -4.73 -25.38
N PRO A 44 11.84 -3.81 -26.31
CA PRO A 44 10.49 -3.32 -26.54
C PRO A 44 9.55 -4.37 -27.15
N GLY A 45 10.09 -5.32 -27.93
CA GLY A 45 9.33 -6.43 -28.54
C GLY A 45 9.28 -7.69 -27.68
N LEU A 46 8.56 -8.73 -28.14
CA LEU A 46 8.22 -10.01 -27.46
C LEU A 46 7.13 -9.92 -26.38
N GLY A 47 5.89 -9.77 -26.82
CA GLY A 47 4.70 -10.01 -25.99
C GLY A 47 3.99 -11.33 -26.34
N THR A 48 2.86 -11.58 -25.69
CA THR A 48 1.90 -12.66 -26.03
C THR A 48 1.45 -12.63 -27.49
N ASP A 49 1.56 -11.48 -28.14
CA ASP A 49 1.10 -11.22 -29.51
C ASP A 49 2.11 -11.64 -30.59
N ALA A 50 3.28 -12.16 -30.20
CA ALA A 50 4.31 -12.62 -31.15
C ALA A 50 4.04 -14.01 -31.76
N GLY A 51 2.81 -14.53 -31.63
CA GLY A 51 2.38 -15.80 -32.21
C GLY A 51 2.89 -17.04 -31.46
N PRO A 52 2.77 -18.25 -32.05
CA PRO A 52 2.97 -19.52 -31.33
C PRO A 52 4.39 -19.73 -30.80
N ASP A 53 5.40 -19.08 -31.39
CA ASP A 53 6.81 -19.24 -31.00
C ASP A 53 7.24 -18.29 -29.86
N ALA A 54 6.38 -17.36 -29.44
CA ALA A 54 6.71 -16.28 -28.51
C ALA A 54 7.25 -16.79 -27.17
N ALA A 55 6.57 -17.77 -26.56
CA ALA A 55 6.97 -18.34 -25.27
C ALA A 55 8.35 -19.01 -25.35
N SER A 56 8.59 -19.80 -26.40
CA SER A 56 9.87 -20.50 -26.59
C SER A 56 11.03 -19.53 -26.87
N THR A 57 10.75 -18.42 -27.54
CA THR A 57 11.73 -17.36 -27.82
C THR A 57 12.08 -16.61 -26.54
N THR A 58 11.06 -16.24 -25.77
CA THR A 58 11.20 -15.57 -24.47
C THR A 58 12.05 -16.41 -23.52
N GLN A 59 11.77 -17.72 -23.39
CA GLN A 59 12.56 -18.63 -22.57
C GLN A 59 14.03 -18.73 -23.01
N ARG A 60 14.29 -18.79 -24.32
CA ARG A 60 15.66 -18.82 -24.86
C ARG A 60 16.43 -17.55 -24.53
N VAL A 61 15.82 -16.38 -24.77
CA VAL A 61 16.45 -15.08 -24.47
C VAL A 61 16.67 -14.93 -22.96
N GLN A 62 15.70 -15.34 -22.16
CA GLN A 62 15.82 -15.35 -20.70
C GLN A 62 17.00 -16.20 -20.21
N ALA A 63 17.14 -17.42 -20.74
CA ALA A 63 18.22 -18.32 -20.38
C ALA A 63 19.59 -17.73 -20.74
N MET A 64 19.72 -17.12 -21.93
CA MET A 64 20.94 -16.43 -22.35
C MET A 64 21.26 -15.25 -21.43
N ALA A 65 20.26 -14.43 -21.09
CA ALA A 65 20.44 -13.28 -20.21
C ALA A 65 20.93 -13.70 -18.83
N ASN A 66 20.30 -14.70 -18.22
CA ASN A 66 20.67 -15.20 -16.90
C ASN A 66 22.06 -15.84 -16.89
N ALA A 67 22.39 -16.66 -17.90
CA ALA A 67 23.71 -17.27 -18.01
C ALA A 67 24.85 -16.23 -18.16
N ALA A 68 24.57 -15.10 -18.81
CA ALA A 68 25.53 -14.03 -19.01
C ALA A 68 25.56 -12.98 -17.88
N GLY A 69 24.68 -13.10 -16.88
CA GLY A 69 24.49 -12.07 -15.85
C GLY A 69 24.00 -10.73 -16.43
N ALA A 70 23.28 -10.76 -17.55
CA ALA A 70 22.78 -9.56 -18.22
C ALA A 70 21.46 -9.08 -17.59
N ALA A 71 21.30 -7.76 -17.48
CA ALA A 71 20.08 -7.10 -17.03
C ALA A 71 19.20 -6.77 -18.24
N VAL A 72 17.93 -7.15 -18.18
CA VAL A 72 16.98 -6.94 -19.28
C VAL A 72 15.72 -6.23 -18.79
N LEU A 73 15.47 -5.05 -19.34
CA LEU A 73 14.21 -4.30 -19.21
C LEU A 73 13.23 -4.76 -20.30
N GLY A 74 12.00 -5.08 -19.93
CA GLY A 74 11.00 -5.69 -20.82
C GLY A 74 10.94 -7.22 -20.65
N PRO A 75 10.39 -7.98 -21.61
CA PRO A 75 9.99 -7.53 -22.93
C PRO A 75 8.67 -6.72 -22.92
N ASN A 76 8.19 -6.33 -24.10
CA ASN A 76 6.92 -5.61 -24.28
C ASN A 76 6.84 -4.33 -23.42
N CYS A 77 7.80 -3.43 -23.62
CA CYS A 77 7.94 -2.22 -22.83
C CYS A 77 8.24 -1.00 -23.69
N MET A 78 8.00 0.20 -23.14
CA MET A 78 8.48 1.44 -23.75
C MET A 78 9.97 1.71 -23.47
N GLY A 79 10.53 1.08 -22.45
CA GLY A 79 11.92 1.25 -22.03
C GLY A 79 12.07 2.24 -20.87
N ILE A 80 13.17 2.99 -20.84
CA ILE A 80 13.51 3.91 -19.74
C ILE A 80 13.75 5.33 -20.28
N ALA A 81 13.05 6.30 -19.68
CA ALA A 81 13.19 7.72 -19.94
C ALA A 81 13.81 8.42 -18.73
N VAL A 82 14.89 9.17 -18.95
CA VAL A 82 15.61 9.93 -17.93
C VAL A 82 15.80 11.35 -18.43
N PRO A 83 15.16 12.36 -17.82
CA PRO A 83 15.25 13.74 -18.29
C PRO A 83 16.70 14.25 -18.36
N GLY A 84 17.05 14.94 -19.44
CA GLY A 84 18.39 15.51 -19.63
C GLY A 84 19.51 14.49 -19.85
N ARG A 85 19.20 13.18 -20.00
CA ARG A 85 20.18 12.12 -20.24
C ARG A 85 19.75 11.23 -21.42
N PRO A 86 20.69 10.51 -22.06
CA PRO A 86 20.35 9.51 -23.08
C PRO A 86 19.34 8.51 -22.53
N SER A 87 18.22 8.35 -23.24
CA SER A 87 17.09 7.52 -22.83
C SER A 87 16.91 6.35 -23.79
N GLY A 88 16.76 5.14 -23.25
CA GLY A 88 16.40 3.95 -24.00
C GLY A 88 14.88 3.84 -24.16
N TRP A 89 14.24 4.91 -24.65
CA TRP A 89 12.79 5.03 -24.78
C TRP A 89 12.35 4.84 -26.23
N LEU A 90 11.25 4.13 -26.46
CA LEU A 90 10.80 3.76 -27.81
C LEU A 90 10.13 4.92 -28.58
N ALA A 91 9.50 5.85 -27.87
CA ALA A 91 8.75 6.95 -28.46
C ALA A 91 9.49 8.30 -28.36
N ALA A 92 8.88 9.35 -28.88
CA ALA A 92 9.35 10.71 -28.66
C ALA A 92 9.16 11.10 -27.19
N ILE A 93 10.20 11.70 -26.59
CA ILE A 93 10.12 12.33 -25.27
C ILE A 93 9.85 13.83 -25.49
N PRO A 94 8.76 14.40 -24.97
CA PRO A 94 8.46 15.81 -25.15
C PRO A 94 9.42 16.70 -24.35
N GLU A 95 9.66 17.93 -24.80
CA GLU A 95 10.51 18.91 -24.08
C GLU A 95 9.97 19.28 -22.70
N SER A 96 8.68 19.05 -22.47
CA SER A 96 8.03 19.24 -21.18
C SER A 96 8.30 18.12 -20.17
N PHE A 97 9.02 17.05 -20.56
CA PHE A 97 9.51 16.03 -19.64
C PHE A 97 10.77 16.54 -18.92
N LEU A 98 10.56 17.09 -17.71
CA LEU A 98 11.58 17.82 -16.98
C LEU A 98 12.27 16.97 -15.90
N PRO A 99 13.53 17.29 -15.55
CA PRO A 99 14.21 16.68 -14.41
C PRO A 99 13.51 17.04 -13.10
N GLY A 100 13.48 16.10 -12.17
CA GLY A 100 12.98 16.32 -10.81
C GLY A 100 13.19 15.10 -9.92
N SER A 101 12.25 14.86 -9.01
CA SER A 101 12.46 13.94 -7.87
C SER A 101 11.47 12.79 -7.80
N VAL A 102 10.63 12.61 -8.82
CA VAL A 102 9.68 11.49 -8.88
C VAL A 102 10.23 10.38 -9.76
N GLY A 103 10.38 9.19 -9.20
CA GLY A 103 10.64 7.98 -9.96
C GLY A 103 9.34 7.26 -10.30
N ILE A 104 9.17 6.77 -11.53
CA ILE A 104 7.99 5.98 -11.95
C ILE A 104 8.43 4.62 -12.44
N VAL A 105 7.80 3.56 -11.94
CA VAL A 105 7.91 2.21 -12.49
C VAL A 105 6.52 1.73 -12.89
N SER A 106 6.35 1.32 -14.14
CA SER A 106 5.06 0.88 -14.67
C SER A 106 5.19 -0.37 -15.53
N GLN A 107 4.37 -1.38 -15.24
CA GLN A 107 4.22 -2.55 -16.11
C GLN A 107 3.49 -2.23 -17.43
N SER A 108 2.72 -1.14 -17.47
CA SER A 108 2.05 -0.68 -18.69
C SER A 108 2.88 0.40 -19.39
N GLY A 109 3.21 0.16 -20.66
CA GLY A 109 3.85 1.15 -21.52
C GLY A 109 3.01 2.41 -21.72
N SER A 110 1.70 2.27 -21.90
CA SER A 110 0.80 3.42 -22.08
C SER A 110 0.67 4.28 -20.82
N ILE A 111 0.66 3.65 -19.63
CA ILE A 111 0.65 4.41 -18.37
C ILE A 111 1.99 5.11 -18.15
N ALA A 112 3.11 4.45 -18.47
CA ALA A 112 4.43 5.08 -18.41
C ALA A 112 4.53 6.29 -19.35
N ASP A 113 4.00 6.16 -20.58
CA ASP A 113 3.94 7.25 -21.56
C ASP A 113 3.08 8.42 -21.08
N ALA A 114 1.97 8.16 -20.38
CA ALA A 114 1.15 9.21 -19.78
C ALA A 114 1.93 10.06 -18.76
N PHE A 115 2.89 9.48 -18.04
CA PHE A 115 3.80 10.24 -17.16
C PHE A 115 4.87 11.01 -17.95
N VAL A 116 5.44 10.41 -19.01
CA VAL A 116 6.40 11.10 -19.89
C VAL A 116 5.74 12.29 -20.60
N SER A 117 4.44 12.20 -20.89
CA SER A 117 3.65 13.24 -21.54
C SER A 117 2.86 14.15 -20.58
N LEU A 118 3.19 14.15 -19.27
CA LEU A 118 2.42 14.87 -18.24
C LEU A 118 2.60 16.40 -18.29
N GLY A 119 3.50 16.90 -19.13
CA GLY A 119 3.87 18.31 -19.15
C GLY A 119 4.84 18.68 -18.02
N PRO A 120 5.11 19.98 -17.81
CA PRO A 120 6.10 20.45 -16.84
C PRO A 120 5.65 20.34 -15.37
N ARG A 121 4.52 19.67 -15.13
CA ARG A 121 3.81 19.57 -13.86
C ARG A 121 4.64 18.87 -12.78
N ILE A 122 5.24 17.74 -13.13
CA ILE A 122 6.08 16.93 -12.25
C ILE A 122 7.42 16.76 -12.94
N GLY A 123 8.50 16.99 -12.21
CA GLY A 123 9.84 16.63 -12.65
C GLY A 123 10.19 15.20 -12.22
N PHE A 124 10.80 14.44 -13.11
CA PHE A 124 11.10 13.02 -12.90
C PHE A 124 12.59 12.76 -12.68
N SER A 125 12.93 11.79 -11.83
CA SER A 125 14.28 11.22 -11.76
C SER A 125 14.45 10.18 -12.88
N ALA A 126 13.46 9.31 -13.05
CA ALA A 126 13.33 8.40 -14.19
C ALA A 126 11.88 7.91 -14.34
N VAL A 127 11.49 7.55 -15.57
CA VAL A 127 10.26 6.80 -15.87
C VAL A 127 10.66 5.49 -16.54
N VAL A 128 10.28 4.37 -15.92
CA VAL A 128 10.60 3.02 -16.37
C VAL A 128 9.32 2.29 -16.74
N SER A 129 9.23 1.86 -18.00
CA SER A 129 8.26 0.86 -18.43
C SER A 129 8.92 -0.52 -18.35
N CYS A 130 8.52 -1.36 -17.39
CA CYS A 130 9.10 -2.70 -17.20
C CYS A 130 8.40 -3.81 -18.02
N GLY A 131 7.21 -3.54 -18.53
CA GLY A 131 6.50 -4.45 -19.44
C GLY A 131 6.19 -5.80 -18.80
N ALA A 132 6.49 -6.88 -19.53
CA ALA A 132 6.22 -8.25 -19.10
C ALA A 132 7.22 -8.80 -18.07
N GLU A 133 8.34 -8.09 -17.85
CA GLU A 133 9.39 -8.40 -16.86
C GLU A 133 10.09 -9.77 -17.08
N LEU A 134 11.20 -9.76 -17.83
CA LEU A 134 12.03 -10.94 -18.10
C LEU A 134 12.81 -11.34 -16.84
N ASN A 135 13.95 -10.68 -16.57
CA ASN A 135 14.72 -10.89 -15.33
C ASN A 135 14.92 -9.65 -14.48
N ARG A 136 14.50 -8.48 -14.97
CA ARG A 136 14.37 -7.29 -14.14
C ARG A 136 12.91 -6.93 -14.05
N ASP A 137 12.46 -6.72 -12.84
CA ASP A 137 11.06 -6.46 -12.51
C ASP A 137 10.92 -5.20 -11.67
N VAL A 138 9.67 -4.86 -11.37
CA VAL A 138 9.31 -3.71 -10.54
C VAL A 138 10.13 -3.61 -9.24
N ALA A 139 10.50 -4.73 -8.61
CA ALA A 139 11.24 -4.71 -7.34
C ALA A 139 12.65 -4.14 -7.52
N ASP A 140 13.34 -4.48 -8.61
CA ASP A 140 14.69 -3.99 -8.87
C ASP A 140 14.69 -2.46 -9.08
N PHE A 141 13.72 -1.94 -9.84
CA PHE A 141 13.62 -0.51 -10.13
C PHE A 141 13.17 0.31 -8.93
N VAL A 142 12.26 -0.22 -8.10
CA VAL A 142 11.89 0.43 -6.84
C VAL A 142 13.09 0.49 -5.90
N ALA A 143 13.88 -0.58 -5.79
CA ALA A 143 15.09 -0.58 -4.96
C ALA A 143 16.13 0.44 -5.45
N GLU A 144 16.33 0.54 -6.78
CA GLU A 144 17.25 1.53 -7.37
C GLU A 144 16.80 2.97 -7.10
N MET A 145 15.51 3.27 -7.33
CA MET A 145 14.95 4.59 -7.02
C MET A 145 14.96 4.91 -5.53
N ALA A 146 14.82 3.89 -4.68
CA ALA A 146 14.96 4.05 -3.24
C ALA A 146 16.40 4.37 -2.83
N ALA A 147 17.41 3.89 -3.56
CA ALA A 147 18.81 4.22 -3.33
C ALA A 147 19.23 5.58 -3.91
N ASP A 148 18.61 6.05 -5.00
CA ASP A 148 18.95 7.30 -5.68
C ASP A 148 18.64 8.55 -4.83
N GLU A 149 19.66 9.31 -4.41
CA GLU A 149 19.50 10.53 -3.62
C GLU A 149 18.62 11.61 -4.29
N GLY A 150 18.54 11.60 -5.63
CA GLY A 150 17.70 12.54 -6.39
C GLY A 150 16.20 12.25 -6.28
N THR A 151 15.82 11.01 -5.97
CA THR A 151 14.42 10.59 -5.89
C THR A 151 13.83 10.83 -4.49
N ARG A 152 12.72 11.56 -4.41
CA ARG A 152 11.95 11.82 -3.18
C ARG A 152 10.70 10.96 -3.05
N ALA A 153 10.09 10.57 -4.17
CA ALA A 153 8.87 9.76 -4.17
C ALA A 153 8.87 8.79 -5.36
N ILE A 154 8.24 7.63 -5.17
CA ILE A 154 8.22 6.55 -6.16
C ILE A 154 6.77 6.20 -6.51
N GLY A 155 6.39 6.35 -7.77
CA GLY A 155 5.12 5.87 -8.30
C GLY A 155 5.27 4.46 -8.88
N VAL A 156 4.38 3.55 -8.51
CA VAL A 156 4.35 2.16 -9.00
C VAL A 156 3.00 1.86 -9.62
N PHE A 157 2.99 1.52 -10.91
CA PHE A 157 1.83 0.93 -11.58
C PHE A 157 2.10 -0.55 -11.84
N VAL A 158 1.29 -1.41 -11.23
CA VAL A 158 1.54 -2.86 -11.24
C VAL A 158 0.25 -3.64 -11.50
N GLU A 159 0.38 -4.74 -12.24
CA GLU A 159 -0.64 -5.75 -12.50
C GLU A 159 -0.37 -7.01 -11.69
N THR A 160 0.89 -7.47 -11.67
CA THR A 160 1.32 -8.66 -10.91
C THR A 160 2.75 -8.49 -10.42
N VAL A 161 3.05 -8.89 -9.18
CA VAL A 161 4.43 -8.90 -8.67
C VAL A 161 5.05 -10.27 -8.92
N ARG A 162 6.13 -10.33 -9.71
CA ARG A 162 6.81 -11.59 -10.09
C ARG A 162 7.62 -12.19 -8.94
N ARG A 163 8.29 -11.33 -8.16
CA ARG A 163 9.09 -11.70 -6.99
C ARG A 163 8.60 -10.98 -5.72
N PRO A 164 7.51 -11.46 -5.07
CA PRO A 164 6.91 -10.80 -3.92
C PRO A 164 7.88 -10.50 -2.78
N ALA A 165 8.78 -11.44 -2.45
CA ALA A 165 9.79 -11.23 -1.42
C ALA A 165 10.77 -10.09 -1.78
N ALA A 166 11.25 -10.04 -3.03
CA ALA A 166 12.14 -8.97 -3.48
C ALA A 166 11.42 -7.61 -3.49
N PHE A 167 10.13 -7.60 -3.87
CA PHE A 167 9.32 -6.39 -3.84
C PHE A 167 9.12 -5.88 -2.41
N ALA A 168 8.81 -6.77 -1.45
CA ALA A 168 8.72 -6.42 -0.04
C ALA A 168 10.04 -5.81 0.49
N GLU A 169 11.19 -6.39 0.12
CA GLU A 169 12.50 -5.83 0.48
C GLU A 169 12.74 -4.44 -0.17
N ALA A 170 12.37 -4.26 -1.43
CA ALA A 170 12.46 -2.96 -2.10
C ALA A 170 11.60 -1.88 -1.40
N LEU A 171 10.40 -2.24 -0.96
CA LEU A 171 9.53 -1.36 -0.17
C LEU A 171 10.14 -1.03 1.21
N LYS A 172 10.78 -2.00 1.88
CA LYS A 172 11.52 -1.74 3.13
C LYS A 172 12.67 -0.76 2.91
N ILE A 173 13.42 -0.90 1.82
CA ILE A 173 14.51 0.03 1.47
C ILE A 173 13.95 1.45 1.25
N ALA A 174 12.85 1.58 0.51
CA ALA A 174 12.19 2.87 0.29
C ALA A 174 11.70 3.52 1.61
N ALA A 175 11.05 2.74 2.48
CA ALA A 175 10.63 3.21 3.79
C ALA A 175 11.81 3.62 4.68
N ALA A 176 12.89 2.84 4.73
CA ALA A 176 14.09 3.18 5.49
C ALA A 176 14.78 4.46 4.97
N ALA A 177 14.68 4.72 3.65
CA ALA A 177 15.16 5.96 3.03
C ALA A 177 14.20 7.16 3.20
N GLY A 178 13.05 6.99 3.86
CA GLY A 178 12.04 8.06 4.02
C GLY A 178 11.30 8.43 2.74
N LYS A 179 11.31 7.54 1.74
CA LYS A 179 10.74 7.78 0.40
C LYS A 179 9.37 7.10 0.27
N PRO A 180 8.27 7.86 0.19
CA PRO A 180 6.94 7.31 -0.03
C PRO A 180 6.87 6.60 -1.37
N VAL A 181 6.24 5.42 -1.35
CA VAL A 181 5.82 4.70 -2.54
C VAL A 181 4.32 4.90 -2.71
N VAL A 182 3.88 5.33 -3.89
CA VAL A 182 2.48 5.44 -4.29
C VAL A 182 2.20 4.33 -5.29
N CYS A 183 1.28 3.42 -4.97
CA CYS A 183 1.03 2.24 -5.78
C CYS A 183 -0.40 2.22 -6.33
N LEU A 184 -0.52 2.14 -7.65
CA LEU A 184 -1.77 1.88 -8.35
C LEU A 184 -1.76 0.43 -8.86
N LYS A 185 -2.58 -0.41 -8.22
CA LYS A 185 -2.80 -1.81 -8.63
C LYS A 185 -4.06 -1.93 -9.46
N ILE A 186 -3.96 -2.43 -10.69
CA ILE A 186 -5.14 -2.77 -11.49
C ILE A 186 -5.44 -4.28 -11.42
N GLY A 187 -6.61 -4.69 -11.94
CA GLY A 187 -7.04 -6.09 -11.88
C GLY A 187 -7.71 -6.50 -10.56
N LYS A 188 -8.24 -5.53 -9.79
CA LYS A 188 -8.93 -5.77 -8.50
C LYS A 188 -10.30 -6.43 -8.65
N SER A 189 -11.00 -6.21 -9.78
CA SER A 189 -12.28 -6.84 -10.07
C SER A 189 -12.10 -8.18 -10.76
N GLU A 190 -13.08 -9.08 -10.68
CA GLU A 190 -13.02 -10.38 -11.38
C GLU A 190 -12.87 -10.22 -12.90
N VAL A 191 -13.47 -9.18 -13.48
CA VAL A 191 -13.28 -8.81 -14.89
C VAL A 191 -11.86 -8.30 -15.15
N GLY A 192 -11.35 -7.41 -14.29
CA GLY A 192 -9.99 -6.89 -14.39
C GLY A 192 -8.93 -7.97 -14.20
N ARG A 193 -9.15 -8.94 -13.31
CA ARG A 193 -8.27 -10.09 -13.07
C ARG A 193 -8.18 -10.98 -14.30
N ARG A 194 -9.31 -11.25 -14.97
CA ARG A 194 -9.33 -11.99 -16.25
C ARG A 194 -8.61 -11.22 -17.36
N ALA A 195 -8.79 -9.90 -17.45
CA ALA A 195 -8.09 -9.06 -18.41
C ALA A 195 -6.57 -9.03 -18.17
N ALA A 196 -6.14 -8.85 -16.91
CA ALA A 196 -4.73 -8.89 -16.53
C ALA A 196 -4.09 -10.27 -16.77
N LEU A 197 -4.80 -11.36 -16.48
CA LEU A 197 -4.37 -12.72 -16.76
C LEU A 197 -4.19 -12.97 -18.27
N ALA A 198 -5.14 -12.49 -19.09
CA ALA A 198 -5.06 -12.60 -20.55
C ALA A 198 -3.89 -11.78 -21.14
N HIS A 199 -3.53 -10.67 -20.49
CA HIS A 199 -2.46 -9.78 -20.94
C HIS A 199 -1.05 -10.21 -20.48
N THR A 200 -0.91 -10.78 -19.27
CA THR A 200 0.40 -11.04 -18.64
C THR A 200 0.70 -12.52 -18.37
N GLY A 201 -0.31 -13.41 -18.49
CA GLY A 201 -0.19 -14.85 -18.28
C GLY A 201 0.13 -15.28 -16.83
N ALA A 202 0.05 -14.36 -15.86
CA ALA A 202 0.47 -14.60 -14.48
C ALA A 202 -0.70 -14.97 -13.55
N ILE A 203 -0.52 -15.96 -12.68
CA ILE A 203 -1.47 -16.21 -11.58
C ILE A 203 -1.37 -15.04 -10.59
N VAL A 204 -2.50 -14.40 -10.31
CA VAL A 204 -2.60 -13.21 -9.44
C VAL A 204 -2.90 -13.67 -8.02
N GLY A 205 -2.01 -13.36 -7.07
CA GLY A 205 -2.25 -13.57 -5.63
C GLY A 205 -3.43 -12.76 -5.11
N SER A 206 -3.89 -13.02 -3.88
CA SER A 206 -5.12 -12.37 -3.41
C SER A 206 -4.95 -10.85 -3.30
N GLN A 207 -5.94 -10.10 -3.78
CA GLN A 207 -5.91 -8.63 -3.71
C GLN A 207 -5.80 -8.15 -2.26
N ARG A 208 -6.47 -8.84 -1.34
CA ARG A 208 -6.42 -8.56 0.10
C ARG A 208 -5.00 -8.72 0.65
N ALA A 209 -4.27 -9.77 0.27
CA ALA A 209 -2.87 -9.94 0.66
C ALA A 209 -1.95 -8.87 0.06
N PHE A 210 -2.16 -8.49 -1.20
CA PHE A 210 -1.39 -7.43 -1.82
C PHE A 210 -1.60 -6.07 -1.13
N SER A 211 -2.86 -5.68 -0.88
CA SER A 211 -3.16 -4.45 -0.14
C SER A 211 -2.60 -4.49 1.29
N ALA A 212 -2.62 -5.65 1.95
CA ALA A 212 -2.01 -5.84 3.26
C ALA A 212 -0.48 -5.70 3.23
N LEU A 213 0.18 -6.21 2.18
CA LEU A 213 1.61 -6.02 1.95
C LEU A 213 1.95 -4.54 1.80
N LEU A 214 1.22 -3.82 0.96
CA LEU A 214 1.39 -2.38 0.76
C LEU A 214 1.26 -1.62 2.09
N ALA A 215 0.18 -1.88 2.83
CA ALA A 215 -0.08 -1.24 4.11
C ALA A 215 1.00 -1.52 5.16
N THR A 216 1.51 -2.75 5.20
CA THR A 216 2.59 -3.19 6.12
C THR A 216 3.87 -2.38 5.89
N HIS A 217 4.16 -2.02 4.63
CA HIS A 217 5.36 -1.27 4.26
C HIS A 217 5.13 0.25 4.12
N GLY A 218 3.98 0.75 4.57
CA GLY A 218 3.66 2.18 4.49
C GLY A 218 3.51 2.70 3.06
N VAL A 219 3.17 1.84 2.10
CA VAL A 219 2.88 2.24 0.72
C VAL A 219 1.49 2.88 0.68
N ILE A 220 1.35 3.98 -0.05
CA ILE A 220 0.07 4.64 -0.29
C ILE A 220 -0.59 3.96 -1.50
N GLU A 221 -1.58 3.11 -1.24
CA GLU A 221 -2.39 2.51 -2.31
C GLU A 221 -3.45 3.50 -2.80
N VAL A 222 -3.44 3.82 -4.09
CA VAL A 222 -4.41 4.71 -4.75
C VAL A 222 -5.34 3.92 -5.67
N GLN A 223 -6.48 4.50 -6.03
CA GLN A 223 -7.52 3.81 -6.82
C GLN A 223 -7.47 4.15 -8.31
N ASP A 224 -6.96 5.32 -8.66
CA ASP A 224 -6.87 5.75 -10.05
C ASP A 224 -5.62 6.61 -10.34
N LEU A 225 -5.40 6.84 -11.64
CA LEU A 225 -4.25 7.59 -12.11
C LEU A 225 -4.33 9.09 -11.77
N PRO A 226 -5.48 9.78 -11.86
CA PRO A 226 -5.61 11.14 -11.37
C PRO A 226 -5.16 11.31 -9.91
N GLU A 227 -5.67 10.49 -8.99
CA GLU A 227 -5.26 10.50 -7.58
C GLU A 227 -3.74 10.28 -7.42
N MET A 228 -3.19 9.32 -8.17
CA MET A 228 -1.74 9.05 -8.19
C MET A 228 -0.94 10.28 -8.60
N ILE A 229 -1.36 10.97 -9.66
CA ILE A 229 -0.66 12.15 -10.19
C ILE A 229 -0.73 13.31 -9.19
N GLU A 230 -1.90 13.61 -8.64
CA GLU A 230 -2.04 14.69 -7.64
C GLU A 230 -1.13 14.44 -6.43
N LEU A 231 -1.14 13.20 -5.93
CA LEU A 231 -0.30 12.81 -4.79
C LEU A 231 1.19 12.87 -5.12
N LEU A 232 1.61 12.40 -6.29
CA LEU A 232 3.01 12.48 -6.70
C LEU A 232 3.48 13.93 -6.88
N GLU A 233 2.61 14.83 -7.33
CA GLU A 233 2.96 16.25 -7.37
C GLU A 233 3.17 16.82 -5.97
N VAL A 234 2.28 16.50 -5.01
CA VAL A 234 2.44 16.90 -3.61
C VAL A 234 3.76 16.37 -3.04
N LEU A 235 4.04 15.09 -3.25
CA LEU A 235 5.25 14.43 -2.74
C LEU A 235 6.53 14.84 -3.48
N SER A 236 6.41 15.45 -4.66
CA SER A 236 7.55 15.98 -5.42
C SER A 236 8.12 17.25 -4.80
N LYS A 237 7.38 17.96 -3.94
CA LYS A 237 7.83 19.22 -3.34
C LYS A 237 8.84 19.00 -2.23
N THR A 238 9.59 20.05 -1.88
CA THR A 238 10.68 19.93 -0.90
C THR A 238 10.18 19.90 0.55
N THR A 239 9.02 20.50 0.81
CA THR A 239 8.32 20.42 2.10
C THR A 239 7.16 19.43 2.01
N ARG A 240 6.74 18.87 3.14
CA ARG A 240 5.53 18.04 3.25
C ARG A 240 4.51 18.71 4.16
N PRO A 241 3.21 18.46 3.97
CA PRO A 241 2.20 18.91 4.91
C PRO A 241 2.50 18.34 6.31
N ALA A 242 2.60 19.21 7.32
CA ALA A 242 2.83 18.79 8.72
C ALA A 242 1.53 18.35 9.43
N GLY A 243 0.38 18.57 8.80
CA GLY A 243 -0.95 18.34 9.33
C GLY A 243 -2.02 18.73 8.32
N LEU A 244 -3.26 18.84 8.79
CA LEU A 244 -4.44 19.03 7.93
C LEU A 244 -5.28 20.26 8.30
N ARG A 245 -4.70 21.25 8.97
CA ARG A 245 -5.33 22.56 9.16
C ARG A 245 -5.03 23.44 7.94
N ILE A 246 -6.00 23.61 7.05
CA ILE A 246 -5.83 24.38 5.82
C ILE A 246 -6.29 25.83 6.04
N GLY A 247 -5.43 26.77 5.68
CA GLY A 247 -5.78 28.17 5.44
C GLY A 247 -5.99 28.35 3.95
N ALA A 248 -7.24 28.59 3.53
CA ALA A 248 -7.58 28.64 2.12
C ALA A 248 -7.98 30.04 1.66
N ILE A 249 -7.67 30.35 0.41
CA ILE A 249 -8.17 31.53 -0.30
C ILE A 249 -8.83 31.08 -1.60
N THR A 250 -10.02 31.59 -1.91
CA THR A 250 -10.89 31.06 -2.97
C THR A 250 -11.38 32.16 -3.93
N GLU A 251 -11.66 31.82 -5.20
CA GLU A 251 -12.25 32.75 -6.19
C GLU A 251 -13.70 33.14 -5.89
N SER A 252 -14.44 32.35 -5.10
CA SER A 252 -15.82 32.67 -4.71
C SER A 252 -16.30 31.93 -3.46
N GLY A 253 -17.38 32.43 -2.85
CA GLY A 253 -18.03 31.75 -1.72
C GLY A 253 -18.63 30.38 -2.07
N ALA A 254 -19.05 30.15 -3.32
CA ALA A 254 -19.51 28.83 -3.75
C ALA A 254 -18.36 27.81 -3.78
N GLU A 255 -17.20 28.27 -4.22
CA GLU A 255 -15.95 27.52 -4.21
C GLU A 255 -15.43 27.24 -2.79
N ALA A 256 -15.58 28.21 -1.87
CA ALA A 256 -15.31 27.99 -0.46
C ALA A 256 -16.20 26.90 0.14
N GLY A 257 -17.50 26.90 -0.20
CA GLY A 257 -18.43 25.85 0.19
C GLY A 257 -18.05 24.48 -0.37
N LEU A 258 -17.67 24.42 -1.65
CA LEU A 258 -17.21 23.19 -2.29
C LEU A 258 -15.95 22.64 -1.61
N LEU A 259 -14.97 23.50 -1.32
CA LEU A 259 -13.77 23.13 -0.57
C LEU A 259 -14.12 22.58 0.82
N ALA A 260 -15.04 23.22 1.53
CA ALA A 260 -15.48 22.76 2.85
C ALA A 260 -16.12 21.37 2.81
N ASP A 261 -17.00 21.11 1.84
CA ASP A 261 -17.64 19.81 1.66
C ASP A 261 -16.62 18.69 1.37
N HIS A 262 -15.63 18.96 0.51
CA HIS A 262 -14.56 18.00 0.22
C HIS A 262 -13.61 17.83 1.40
N ALA A 263 -13.23 18.92 2.07
CA ALA A 263 -12.39 18.87 3.26
C ALA A 263 -13.01 17.97 4.35
N ALA A 264 -14.31 18.11 4.61
CA ALA A 264 -15.02 17.28 5.58
C ALA A 264 -14.96 15.78 5.24
N ARG A 265 -15.07 15.40 3.96
CA ARG A 265 -14.99 13.99 3.52
C ARG A 265 -13.62 13.37 3.73
N HIS A 266 -12.56 14.18 3.67
CA HIS A 266 -11.18 13.75 3.82
C HIS A 266 -10.63 13.98 5.24
N GLY A 267 -11.46 14.43 6.19
CA GLY A 267 -11.01 14.70 7.57
C GLY A 267 -10.08 15.91 7.68
N VAL A 268 -10.12 16.82 6.70
CA VAL A 268 -9.33 18.04 6.65
C VAL A 268 -10.04 19.14 7.45
N SER A 269 -9.27 19.88 8.25
CA SER A 269 -9.79 20.96 9.09
C SER A 269 -9.63 22.31 8.41
N LEU A 270 -10.70 23.11 8.41
CA LEU A 270 -10.70 24.52 8.01
C LEU A 270 -11.00 25.37 9.26
N PRO A 271 -10.01 25.62 10.14
CA PRO A 271 -10.26 26.31 11.39
C PRO A 271 -10.61 27.78 11.15
N ASP A 272 -11.43 28.35 12.03
CA ASP A 272 -11.72 29.78 12.04
C ASP A 272 -10.44 30.62 12.12
N LEU A 273 -10.48 31.83 11.54
CA LEU A 273 -9.35 32.77 11.64
C LEU A 273 -9.14 33.23 13.08
N GLU A 274 -7.92 33.17 13.59
CA GLU A 274 -7.55 33.83 14.84
C GLU A 274 -7.79 35.35 14.77
N SER A 275 -7.97 35.97 15.94
CA SER A 275 -8.31 37.40 16.07
C SER A 275 -7.33 38.31 15.32
N GLY A 276 -6.01 38.06 15.42
CA GLY A 276 -5.00 38.88 14.73
C GLY A 276 -5.14 38.86 13.19
N ALA A 277 -5.33 37.68 12.60
CA ALA A 277 -5.52 37.55 11.15
C ALA A 277 -6.87 38.14 10.70
N ARG A 278 -7.93 37.88 11.47
CA ARG A 278 -9.28 38.39 11.22
C ARG A 278 -9.31 39.93 11.26
N ASP A 279 -8.69 40.53 12.26
CA ASP A 279 -8.66 41.98 12.46
C ASP A 279 -7.83 42.67 11.37
N ALA A 280 -6.68 42.08 10.99
CA ALA A 280 -5.85 42.61 9.90
C ALA A 280 -6.57 42.58 8.53
N LEU A 281 -7.35 41.54 8.26
CA LEU A 281 -8.16 41.43 7.05
C LEU A 281 -9.37 42.39 7.11
N ALA A 282 -10.06 42.47 8.25
CA ALA A 282 -11.21 43.36 8.42
C ALA A 282 -10.82 44.85 8.35
N ALA A 283 -9.63 45.22 8.83
CA ALA A 283 -9.11 46.56 8.71
C ALA A 283 -8.77 46.93 7.26
N ALA A 284 -8.23 45.99 6.48
CA ALA A 284 -7.92 46.19 5.07
C ALA A 284 -9.18 46.19 4.18
N TYR A 285 -10.16 45.36 4.51
CA TYR A 285 -11.37 45.15 3.71
C TYR A 285 -12.64 45.16 4.59
N PRO A 286 -13.06 46.33 5.09
CA PRO A 286 -14.18 46.45 6.05
C PRO A 286 -15.56 46.08 5.47
N GLN A 287 -15.66 45.91 4.15
CA GLN A 287 -16.90 45.58 3.44
C GLN A 287 -17.38 44.13 3.63
N VAL A 288 -16.50 43.21 4.07
CA VAL A 288 -16.81 41.79 4.23
C VAL A 288 -16.19 41.26 5.52
N ALA A 289 -16.91 40.39 6.23
CA ALA A 289 -16.37 39.69 7.39
C ALA A 289 -15.41 38.58 6.94
N PRO A 290 -14.12 38.61 7.31
CA PRO A 290 -13.16 37.59 6.87
C PRO A 290 -13.45 36.21 7.49
N THR A 291 -13.40 35.18 6.65
CA THR A 291 -13.58 33.76 7.02
C THR A 291 -12.43 32.90 6.53
N ASN A 292 -12.41 31.62 6.92
CA ASN A 292 -11.60 30.56 6.30
C ASN A 292 -12.54 29.46 5.77
N PRO A 293 -12.59 29.19 4.46
CA PRO A 293 -11.81 29.81 3.39
C PRO A 293 -12.09 31.32 3.24
N LEU A 294 -11.05 32.06 2.85
CA LEU A 294 -11.13 33.49 2.56
C LEU A 294 -11.58 33.69 1.12
N ASP A 295 -12.68 34.41 0.92
CA ASP A 295 -13.14 34.87 -0.40
C ASP A 295 -12.88 36.39 -0.51
N PRO A 296 -11.78 36.82 -1.16
CA PRO A 296 -11.49 38.23 -1.39
C PRO A 296 -11.99 38.72 -2.76
N TRP A 297 -12.82 37.96 -3.44
CA TRP A 297 -13.31 38.32 -4.76
C TRP A 297 -14.02 39.68 -4.75
N ALA A 298 -13.73 40.48 -5.77
CA ALA A 298 -14.26 41.83 -5.96
C ALA A 298 -13.98 42.84 -4.81
N LEU A 299 -13.12 42.51 -3.83
CA LEU A 299 -12.76 43.45 -2.75
C LEU A 299 -11.73 44.50 -3.18
N ALA A 300 -10.78 44.11 -4.04
CA ALA A 300 -9.80 45.00 -4.67
C ALA A 300 -9.23 44.32 -5.94
N ASN A 301 -8.13 44.85 -6.47
CA ASN A 301 -7.42 44.26 -7.58
C ASN A 301 -6.95 42.82 -7.23
N PRO A 302 -7.28 41.78 -8.02
CA PRO A 302 -6.91 40.39 -7.69
C PRO A 302 -5.42 40.15 -7.45
N VAL A 303 -4.55 40.88 -8.17
CA VAL A 303 -3.08 40.77 -8.01
C VAL A 303 -2.55 41.47 -6.75
N GLU A 304 -3.40 42.12 -5.97
CA GLU A 304 -3.07 42.75 -4.69
C GLU A 304 -3.75 42.04 -3.52
N VAL A 305 -5.06 41.80 -3.64
CA VAL A 305 -5.89 41.26 -2.56
C VAL A 305 -5.56 39.80 -2.24
N TYR A 306 -5.26 38.98 -3.26
CA TYR A 306 -4.91 37.57 -3.04
C TYR A 306 -3.54 37.42 -2.38
N PRO A 307 -2.47 38.07 -2.89
CA PRO A 307 -1.17 38.06 -2.21
C PRO A 307 -1.23 38.57 -0.77
N TYR A 308 -1.99 39.65 -0.50
CA TYR A 308 -2.15 40.16 0.85
C TYR A 308 -2.86 39.16 1.76
N GLY A 309 -3.99 38.58 1.31
CA GLY A 309 -4.71 37.54 2.05
C GLY A 309 -3.82 36.35 2.40
N ILE A 310 -3.08 35.82 1.42
CA ILE A 310 -2.12 34.72 1.63
C ILE A 310 -1.05 35.12 2.66
N SER A 311 -0.53 36.35 2.59
CA SER A 311 0.48 36.83 3.54
C SER A 311 -0.05 36.90 4.97
N VAL A 312 -1.31 37.30 5.18
CA VAL A 312 -1.94 37.36 6.50
C VAL A 312 -2.21 35.96 7.03
N LEU A 313 -2.75 35.06 6.19
CA LEU A 313 -2.95 33.65 6.56
C LEU A 313 -1.62 33.00 6.96
N ALA A 314 -0.55 33.22 6.19
CA ALA A 314 0.78 32.72 6.49
C ALA A 314 1.34 33.26 7.81
N ALA A 315 1.18 34.56 8.07
CA ALA A 315 1.71 35.22 9.27
C ALA A 315 1.01 34.80 10.57
N SER A 316 -0.21 34.25 10.49
CA SER A 316 -0.94 33.74 11.67
C SER A 316 -0.25 32.53 12.32
N GLY A 317 0.45 31.69 11.55
CA GLY A 317 1.04 30.44 12.04
C GLY A 317 0.05 29.35 12.45
N GLN A 318 -1.27 29.55 12.26
CA GLN A 318 -2.30 28.61 12.72
C GLN A 318 -2.52 27.40 11.80
N PHE A 319 -1.96 27.43 10.58
CA PHE A 319 -2.22 26.46 9.52
C PHE A 319 -1.02 25.56 9.23
N ASP A 320 -1.30 24.35 8.75
CA ASP A 320 -0.30 23.39 8.29
C ASP A 320 -0.08 23.48 6.77
N ILE A 321 -1.11 23.95 6.04
CA ILE A 321 -1.13 24.11 4.58
C ILE A 321 -1.78 25.45 4.22
N LEU A 322 -1.21 26.18 3.25
CA LEU A 322 -1.93 27.25 2.54
C LEU A 322 -2.40 26.76 1.18
N LEU A 323 -3.69 26.98 0.88
CA LEU A 323 -4.31 26.52 -0.37
C LEU A 323 -4.94 27.70 -1.13
N GLY A 324 -4.45 27.97 -2.33
CA GLY A 324 -5.12 28.87 -3.28
C GLY A 324 -6.05 28.11 -4.20
N GLN A 325 -7.37 28.26 -4.07
CA GLN A 325 -8.34 27.68 -5.00
C GLN A 325 -8.84 28.75 -5.98
N VAL A 326 -8.37 28.68 -7.21
CA VAL A 326 -8.80 29.57 -8.30
C VAL A 326 -8.85 28.78 -9.62
N ASP A 327 -9.64 29.23 -10.59
CA ASP A 327 -9.86 28.50 -11.84
C ASP A 327 -8.65 28.42 -12.77
N LEU A 328 -7.96 27.29 -12.77
CA LEU A 328 -6.85 27.04 -13.67
C LEU A 328 -7.33 26.65 -15.08
N SER A 329 -7.42 27.64 -15.97
CA SER A 329 -7.84 27.41 -17.35
C SER A 329 -6.98 28.15 -18.38
N ARG A 330 -6.54 27.40 -19.39
CA ARG A 330 -5.80 27.92 -20.56
C ARG A 330 -6.62 28.86 -21.45
N HIS A 331 -7.93 28.97 -21.22
CA HIS A 331 -8.84 29.76 -22.07
C HIS A 331 -9.21 31.14 -21.48
N ARG A 332 -8.77 31.48 -20.26
CA ARG A 332 -9.12 32.76 -19.61
C ARG A 332 -8.23 33.96 -19.99
N GLY A 333 -7.23 33.72 -20.83
CA GLY A 333 -6.37 34.75 -21.42
C GLY A 333 -5.35 35.40 -20.45
N PRO A 334 -4.52 36.33 -20.94
CA PRO A 334 -3.31 36.77 -20.23
C PRO A 334 -3.55 37.51 -18.91
N ARG A 335 -4.68 38.24 -18.79
CA ARG A 335 -5.01 38.95 -17.54
C ARG A 335 -5.24 37.96 -16.39
N TYR A 336 -5.93 36.87 -16.68
CA TYR A 336 -6.25 35.86 -15.68
C TYR A 336 -5.01 35.02 -15.32
N GLN A 337 -4.16 34.72 -16.32
CA GLN A 337 -2.88 34.05 -16.11
C GLN A 337 -1.98 34.83 -15.14
N ARG A 338 -1.84 36.15 -15.33
CA ARG A 338 -1.09 37.00 -14.38
C ARG A 338 -1.64 36.97 -12.96
N TRP A 339 -2.95 36.82 -12.81
CA TRP A 339 -3.55 36.67 -11.49
C TRP A 339 -3.18 35.32 -10.87
N CYS A 340 -3.28 34.22 -11.61
CA CYS A 340 -2.81 32.91 -11.15
C CYS A 340 -1.32 32.92 -10.78
N GLU A 341 -0.47 33.54 -11.59
CA GLU A 341 0.96 33.72 -11.31
C GLU A 341 1.18 34.50 -10.01
N SER A 342 0.41 35.57 -9.76
CA SER A 342 0.51 36.32 -8.50
C SER A 342 0.13 35.48 -7.26
N VAL A 343 -0.83 34.56 -7.40
CA VAL A 343 -1.21 33.61 -6.34
C VAL A 343 -0.08 32.60 -6.10
N VAL A 344 0.49 32.02 -7.16
CA VAL A 344 1.65 31.13 -7.07
C VAL A 344 2.84 31.82 -6.40
N GLN A 345 3.16 33.05 -6.81
CA GLN A 345 4.26 33.82 -6.22
C GLN A 345 4.00 34.09 -4.74
N ALA A 346 2.78 34.50 -4.37
CA ALA A 346 2.46 34.77 -2.97
C ALA A 346 2.53 33.52 -2.08
N LEU A 347 2.11 32.37 -2.59
CA LEU A 347 2.26 31.07 -1.94
C LEU A 347 3.75 30.71 -1.77
N ALA A 348 4.55 30.88 -2.83
CA ALA A 348 5.99 30.65 -2.79
C ALA A 348 6.69 31.55 -1.76
N ASP A 349 6.33 32.83 -1.72
CA ASP A 349 6.86 33.79 -0.75
C ASP A 349 6.45 33.43 0.70
N ALA A 350 5.23 32.96 0.90
CA ALA A 350 4.77 32.48 2.20
C ALA A 350 5.58 31.26 2.66
N ARG A 351 5.75 30.26 1.78
CA ARG A 351 6.60 29.09 2.04
C ARG A 351 8.03 29.49 2.37
N ALA A 352 8.64 30.39 1.60
CA ALA A 352 10.00 30.85 1.82
C ALA A 352 10.18 31.54 3.18
N ARG A 353 9.16 32.25 3.67
CA ARG A 353 9.20 32.94 4.97
C ARG A 353 8.92 32.04 6.17
N THR A 354 7.99 31.08 6.05
CA THR A 354 7.47 30.34 7.21
C THR A 354 7.76 28.85 7.19
N GLY A 355 8.17 28.29 6.04
CA GLY A 355 8.32 26.85 5.85
C GLY A 355 7.00 26.08 5.68
N ILE A 356 5.85 26.76 5.66
CA ILE A 356 4.53 26.14 5.49
C ILE A 356 4.42 25.42 4.14
N TYR A 357 3.68 24.32 4.09
CA TYR A 357 3.36 23.66 2.83
C TYR A 357 2.35 24.51 2.04
N VAL A 358 2.56 24.64 0.73
CA VAL A 358 1.71 25.48 -0.13
C VAL A 358 1.26 24.74 -1.38
N ALA A 359 0.00 24.94 -1.73
CA ALA A 359 -0.58 24.41 -2.94
C ALA A 359 -1.58 25.38 -3.54
N MET A 360 -1.83 25.19 -4.82
CA MET A 360 -2.90 25.79 -5.57
C MET A 360 -3.80 24.66 -6.09
N THR A 361 -5.10 24.87 -6.18
CA THR A 361 -6.03 23.92 -6.79
C THR A 361 -7.10 24.66 -7.59
N THR A 362 -7.92 23.92 -8.32
CA THR A 362 -9.04 24.42 -9.12
C THR A 362 -10.24 23.49 -8.99
N VAL A 363 -11.44 24.00 -9.22
CA VAL A 363 -12.67 23.19 -9.31
C VAL A 363 -12.74 22.31 -10.56
N HIS A 364 -11.89 22.57 -11.54
CA HIS A 364 -11.82 21.81 -12.79
C HIS A 364 -10.75 20.72 -12.75
N ASN A 365 -10.89 19.72 -13.61
CA ASN A 365 -9.87 18.69 -13.82
C ASN A 365 -9.02 18.96 -15.07
N THR A 366 -8.80 20.24 -15.40
CA THR A 366 -8.08 20.66 -16.61
C THR A 366 -6.69 21.14 -16.27
N ASP A 367 -5.75 20.95 -17.20
CA ASP A 367 -4.40 21.46 -17.03
C ASP A 367 -4.32 22.99 -17.17
N PRO A 368 -3.54 23.66 -16.30
CA PRO A 368 -3.16 25.05 -16.43
C PRO A 368 -2.31 25.27 -17.70
N PRO A 369 -2.07 26.52 -18.10
CA PRO A 369 -1.02 26.85 -19.06
C PRO A 369 0.35 26.30 -18.64
N ASP A 370 1.16 25.85 -19.61
CA ASP A 370 2.50 25.30 -19.37
C ASP A 370 3.42 26.28 -18.63
N ASP A 371 3.34 27.57 -18.94
CA ASP A 371 4.15 28.61 -18.30
C ASP A 371 3.82 28.74 -16.80
N LEU A 372 2.54 28.66 -16.43
CA LEU A 372 2.11 28.68 -15.04
C LEU A 372 2.55 27.41 -14.29
N ALA A 373 2.42 26.24 -14.93
CA ALA A 373 2.87 24.98 -14.35
C ALA A 373 4.39 24.96 -14.11
N ARG A 374 5.17 25.45 -15.09
CA ARG A 374 6.62 25.59 -14.96
C ARG A 374 6.99 26.59 -13.87
N PHE A 375 6.35 27.76 -13.85
CA PHE A 375 6.57 28.77 -12.82
C PHE A 375 6.29 28.24 -11.41
N ALA A 376 5.21 27.46 -11.23
CA ALA A 376 4.91 26.83 -9.96
C ALA A 376 5.93 25.74 -9.58
N GLN A 377 6.40 24.95 -10.55
CA GLN A 377 7.44 23.94 -10.34
C GLN A 377 8.77 24.58 -9.89
N GLU A 378 9.19 25.66 -10.54
CA GLU A 378 10.40 26.42 -10.20
C GLU A 378 10.32 27.06 -8.80
N ASN A 379 9.11 27.38 -8.35
CA ASN A 379 8.84 27.99 -7.04
C ASN A 379 8.41 26.99 -5.95
N ASP A 380 8.49 25.68 -6.22
CA ASP A 380 8.11 24.60 -5.31
C ASP A 380 6.66 24.71 -4.77
N VAL A 381 5.73 25.14 -5.63
CA VAL A 381 4.29 25.17 -5.36
C VAL A 381 3.62 24.00 -6.09
N ALA A 382 2.80 23.22 -5.40
CA ALA A 382 1.97 22.20 -6.03
C ALA A 382 0.74 22.84 -6.69
N VAL A 383 0.41 22.42 -7.91
CA VAL A 383 -0.75 22.89 -8.67
C VAL A 383 -1.66 21.70 -8.91
N LEU A 384 -2.74 21.58 -8.16
CA LEU A 384 -3.56 20.38 -8.12
C LEU A 384 -4.83 20.55 -8.97
N ARG A 385 -5.33 19.46 -9.54
CA ARG A 385 -6.54 19.43 -10.37
C ARG A 385 -7.67 18.76 -9.61
N GLY A 386 -8.81 19.43 -9.54
CA GLY A 386 -9.98 18.95 -8.81
C GLY A 386 -9.83 19.09 -7.29
N VAL A 387 -10.84 19.66 -6.64
CA VAL A 387 -10.83 19.88 -5.19
C VAL A 387 -10.78 18.57 -4.42
N SER A 388 -11.50 17.54 -4.89
CA SER A 388 -11.52 16.22 -4.22
C SER A 388 -10.16 15.53 -4.29
N GLN A 389 -9.56 15.50 -5.48
CA GLN A 389 -8.28 14.83 -5.69
C GLN A 389 -7.16 15.59 -4.96
N ALA A 390 -7.20 16.93 -4.96
CA ALA A 390 -6.27 17.76 -4.22
C ALA A 390 -6.34 17.52 -2.70
N THR A 391 -7.55 17.50 -2.12
CA THR A 391 -7.74 17.26 -0.68
C THR A 391 -7.34 15.84 -0.28
N GLY A 392 -7.64 14.83 -1.11
CA GLY A 392 -7.17 13.46 -0.92
C GLY A 392 -5.64 13.34 -0.96
N ALA A 393 -4.98 13.94 -1.96
CA ALA A 393 -3.53 13.94 -2.10
C ALA A 393 -2.83 14.61 -0.91
N LEU A 394 -3.30 15.77 -0.47
CA LEU A 394 -2.78 16.47 0.72
C LEU A 394 -2.94 15.60 1.98
N THR A 395 -4.08 14.94 2.12
CA THR A 395 -4.39 14.04 3.24
C THR A 395 -3.44 12.86 3.30
N HIS A 396 -3.26 12.16 2.18
CA HIS A 396 -2.32 11.05 2.07
C HIS A 396 -0.89 11.47 2.38
N ALA A 397 -0.44 12.62 1.85
CA ALA A 397 0.90 13.12 2.09
C ALA A 397 1.15 13.52 3.56
N ALA A 398 0.15 14.12 4.23
CA ALA A 398 0.27 14.56 5.62
C ALA A 398 0.32 13.40 6.62
N TRP A 399 -0.47 12.34 6.38
CA TRP A 399 -0.53 11.17 7.26
C TRP A 399 0.52 10.12 6.96
N TRP A 400 1.21 10.23 5.83
CA TRP A 400 2.25 9.28 5.49
C TRP A 400 3.39 9.38 6.49
N THR A 401 3.73 8.23 7.07
CA THR A 401 4.91 8.04 7.89
C THR A 401 5.69 6.84 7.34
N PRO A 402 7.04 6.90 7.31
CA PRO A 402 7.82 5.76 6.86
C PRO A 402 7.54 4.57 7.77
N ALA A 403 7.32 3.38 7.20
CA ALA A 403 7.26 2.16 7.99
C ALA A 403 8.62 1.96 8.70
N HIS A 404 8.63 1.95 10.03
CA HIS A 404 9.86 1.72 10.77
C HIS A 404 10.31 0.28 10.61
N ALA A 405 11.54 0.09 10.14
CA ALA A 405 12.19 -1.23 10.07
C ALA A 405 12.55 -1.80 11.45
N SER A 406 12.29 -1.08 12.55
CA SER A 406 12.71 -1.48 13.88
C SER A 406 11.87 -2.63 14.43
N GLU A 407 12.56 -3.74 14.68
CA GLU A 407 12.15 -4.90 15.47
C GLU A 407 11.42 -6.04 14.74
N GLN A 408 11.85 -6.41 13.54
CA GLN A 408 11.79 -7.82 13.18
C GLN A 408 12.85 -8.57 14.01
N ARG A 409 12.52 -8.91 15.26
CA ARG A 409 13.30 -9.94 15.97
C ARG A 409 13.10 -11.23 15.18
N GLU A 410 14.20 -11.84 14.73
CA GLU A 410 14.17 -13.24 14.32
C GLU A 410 13.61 -14.02 15.51
N HIS A 411 12.36 -14.46 15.39
CA HIS A 411 11.77 -15.32 16.39
C HIS A 411 12.49 -16.67 16.29
N SER A 412 12.86 -17.23 17.45
CA SER A 412 13.42 -18.59 17.48
C SER A 412 12.46 -19.53 16.76
N PRO A 413 12.94 -20.33 15.80
CA PRO A 413 12.08 -21.21 15.02
C PRO A 413 11.39 -22.18 15.98
N VAL A 414 10.06 -22.23 15.91
CA VAL A 414 9.23 -23.23 16.59
C VAL A 414 9.11 -24.42 15.63
N SER A 415 9.50 -25.61 16.07
CA SER A 415 9.38 -26.83 15.26
C SER A 415 8.07 -27.55 15.50
N GLU A 416 7.64 -28.37 14.53
CA GLU A 416 6.49 -29.29 14.66
C GLU A 416 6.57 -30.15 15.93
N ARG A 417 7.80 -30.59 16.27
CA ARG A 417 8.06 -31.39 17.47
C ARG A 417 7.80 -30.60 18.75
N ASP A 418 8.11 -29.30 18.76
CA ASP A 418 7.85 -28.43 19.90
C ASP A 418 6.35 -28.18 20.12
N LEU A 419 5.57 -28.32 19.05
CA LEU A 419 4.11 -28.15 19.07
C LEU A 419 3.35 -29.45 19.37
N GLY A 420 4.02 -30.60 19.43
CA GLY A 420 3.37 -31.89 19.70
C GLY A 420 2.33 -32.30 18.65
N ILE A 421 2.39 -31.68 17.47
CA ILE A 421 1.58 -31.99 16.29
C ILE A 421 2.33 -33.15 15.62
N GLY A 422 1.73 -34.33 15.50
CA GLY A 422 2.37 -35.51 14.90
C GLY A 422 2.61 -35.34 13.39
N ASP A 423 2.00 -36.20 12.57
CA ASP A 423 1.93 -36.03 11.11
C ASP A 423 0.47 -35.77 10.62
N PRO A 424 -0.30 -34.83 11.22
CA PRO A 424 -1.65 -34.55 10.78
C PRO A 424 -1.68 -33.58 9.60
N THR A 425 -2.47 -33.95 8.59
CA THR A 425 -2.79 -33.14 7.42
C THR A 425 -4.25 -32.72 7.50
N GLY A 426 -4.56 -31.49 7.08
CA GLY A 426 -5.90 -30.92 7.20
C GLY A 426 -6.19 -30.27 8.56
N ALA A 427 -7.47 -30.16 8.89
CA ALA A 427 -7.96 -29.44 10.07
C ALA A 427 -7.74 -30.25 11.36
N LEU A 428 -7.08 -29.64 12.34
CA LEU A 428 -6.97 -30.19 13.69
C LEU A 428 -8.30 -30.06 14.45
N SER A 429 -8.48 -30.89 15.48
CA SER A 429 -9.62 -30.72 16.39
C SER A 429 -9.45 -29.43 17.22
N GLU A 430 -10.54 -28.94 17.81
CA GLU A 430 -10.53 -27.68 18.58
C GLU A 430 -9.60 -27.80 19.80
N ASP A 431 -9.64 -28.95 20.48
CA ASP A 431 -8.78 -29.22 21.64
C ASP A 431 -7.28 -29.17 21.30
N VAL A 432 -6.90 -29.79 20.18
CA VAL A 432 -5.50 -29.80 19.70
C VAL A 432 -5.09 -28.42 19.19
N SER A 433 -5.96 -27.74 18.44
CA SER A 433 -5.73 -26.37 17.94
C SER A 433 -5.47 -25.40 19.10
N ALA A 434 -6.30 -25.45 20.14
CA ALA A 434 -6.14 -24.62 21.32
C ALA A 434 -4.87 -24.99 22.11
N ALA A 435 -4.54 -26.28 22.24
CA ALA A 435 -3.31 -26.71 22.94
C ALA A 435 -2.03 -26.23 22.24
N VAL A 436 -2.03 -26.17 20.90
CA VAL A 436 -0.95 -25.60 20.09
C VAL A 436 -0.78 -24.10 20.38
N LEU A 437 -1.88 -23.36 20.41
CA LEU A 437 -1.88 -21.92 20.64
C LEU A 437 -1.56 -21.55 22.10
N GLU A 438 -1.97 -22.35 23.08
CA GLU A 438 -1.60 -22.19 24.49
C GLU A 438 -0.09 -22.30 24.71
N ARG A 439 0.57 -23.24 24.03
CA ARG A 439 2.05 -23.35 24.06
C ARG A 439 2.74 -22.10 23.49
N MET A 440 2.04 -21.35 22.65
CA MET A 440 2.51 -20.09 22.07
C MET A 440 2.17 -18.86 22.93
N GLY A 441 1.49 -19.06 24.07
CA GLY A 441 1.15 -18.04 25.05
C GLY A 441 -0.25 -17.42 24.86
N VAL A 442 -1.16 -18.07 24.13
CA VAL A 442 -2.55 -17.63 24.03
C VAL A 442 -3.36 -18.18 25.20
N ASP A 443 -4.06 -17.33 25.93
CA ASP A 443 -4.91 -17.74 27.04
C ASP A 443 -6.26 -18.27 26.53
N PHE A 444 -6.62 -19.48 26.96
CA PHE A 444 -7.91 -20.11 26.63
C PHE A 444 -8.77 -20.34 27.87
N ALA A 445 -10.08 -20.45 27.65
CA ALA A 445 -10.99 -20.93 28.68
C ALA A 445 -10.62 -22.36 29.10
N ALA A 446 -10.68 -22.64 30.41
CA ALA A 446 -10.47 -23.99 30.93
C ALA A 446 -11.40 -24.96 30.22
N ARG A 447 -10.84 -26.04 29.66
CA ARG A 447 -11.57 -27.00 28.84
C ARG A 447 -11.12 -28.43 29.09
N ARG A 448 -12.01 -29.38 28.81
CA ARG A 448 -11.72 -30.81 28.86
C ARG A 448 -12.51 -31.55 27.79
N ARG A 449 -11.81 -32.38 27.03
CA ARG A 449 -12.40 -33.29 26.03
C ARG A 449 -13.03 -34.49 26.73
N ALA A 450 -14.23 -34.87 26.32
CA ALA A 450 -14.97 -36.02 26.84
C ALA A 450 -15.52 -36.86 25.67
N ALA A 451 -15.38 -38.18 25.75
CA ALA A 451 -15.88 -39.13 24.76
C ALA A 451 -17.25 -39.73 25.11
N THR A 452 -17.67 -39.60 26.38
CA THR A 452 -18.94 -40.14 26.89
C THR A 452 -19.73 -39.09 27.68
N ALA A 453 -21.04 -39.33 27.85
CA ALA A 453 -21.88 -38.45 28.67
C ALA A 453 -21.40 -38.36 30.13
N ASP A 454 -20.98 -39.50 30.71
CA ASP A 454 -20.47 -39.54 32.08
C ASP A 454 -19.16 -38.74 32.22
N GLU A 455 -18.26 -38.86 31.25
CA GLU A 455 -17.03 -38.03 31.19
C GLU A 455 -17.36 -36.54 31.02
N THR A 456 -18.41 -36.22 30.28
CA THR A 456 -18.85 -34.83 30.05
C THR A 456 -19.37 -34.20 31.35
N VAL A 457 -20.18 -34.94 32.12
CA VAL A 457 -20.66 -34.49 33.44
C VAL A 457 -19.49 -34.33 34.41
N ALA A 458 -18.59 -35.31 34.48
CA ALA A 458 -17.41 -35.23 35.35
C ALA A 458 -16.51 -34.04 35.00
N ALA A 459 -16.31 -33.76 33.70
CA ALA A 459 -15.57 -32.59 33.24
C ALA A 459 -16.26 -31.27 33.62
N ALA A 460 -17.60 -31.21 33.52
CA ALA A 460 -18.35 -30.03 33.91
C ALA A 460 -18.29 -29.74 35.41
N ASP A 461 -18.36 -30.79 36.25
CA ASP A 461 -18.23 -30.69 37.70
C ASP A 461 -16.83 -30.22 38.12
N GLU A 462 -15.78 -30.67 37.42
CA GLU A 462 -14.39 -30.27 37.66
C GLU A 462 -14.14 -28.82 37.25
N ILE A 463 -14.63 -28.39 36.08
CA ILE A 463 -14.44 -27.04 35.55
C ILE A 463 -15.26 -26.00 36.33
N GLY A 464 -16.47 -26.38 36.74
CA GLY A 464 -17.43 -25.52 37.45
C GLY A 464 -18.39 -24.80 36.50
N TYR A 465 -19.65 -24.71 36.93
CA TYR A 465 -20.76 -24.12 36.17
C TYR A 465 -20.77 -22.56 36.20
N PRO A 466 -21.31 -21.89 35.15
CA PRO A 466 -21.84 -22.48 33.92
C PRO A 466 -20.74 -22.91 32.94
N VAL A 467 -21.00 -24.01 32.23
CA VAL A 467 -20.14 -24.54 31.16
C VAL A 467 -20.81 -24.42 29.79
N VAL A 468 -19.98 -24.56 28.76
CA VAL A 468 -20.36 -24.70 27.36
C VAL A 468 -20.00 -26.11 26.92
N VAL A 469 -20.91 -26.76 26.21
CA VAL A 469 -20.67 -28.08 25.60
C VAL A 469 -20.64 -27.91 24.09
N LYS A 470 -19.55 -28.32 23.44
CA LYS A 470 -19.37 -28.23 21.99
C LYS A 470 -18.99 -29.57 21.39
N VAL A 471 -19.39 -29.87 20.16
CA VAL A 471 -18.87 -31.03 19.42
C VAL A 471 -17.39 -30.83 19.10
N ASP A 472 -16.54 -31.84 19.29
CA ASP A 472 -15.11 -31.76 18.95
C ASP A 472 -14.86 -32.30 17.52
N GLY A 473 -14.81 -31.39 16.54
CA GLY A 473 -14.59 -31.66 15.11
C GLY A 473 -14.18 -30.40 14.32
N PRO A 474 -13.87 -30.50 13.01
CA PRO A 474 -13.46 -29.36 12.18
C PRO A 474 -14.61 -28.34 12.02
N ALA A 475 -14.27 -27.06 11.77
CA ALA A 475 -15.08 -25.86 12.05
C ALA A 475 -16.47 -25.73 11.36
N HIS A 476 -17.28 -24.78 11.87
CA HIS A 476 -18.68 -24.39 11.54
C HIS A 476 -19.84 -25.09 12.30
N LYS A 477 -19.75 -25.20 13.63
CA LYS A 477 -20.69 -25.95 14.50
C LYS A 477 -21.94 -25.18 14.96
N ALA A 478 -21.93 -23.84 14.89
CA ALA A 478 -22.99 -23.00 15.47
C ALA A 478 -24.33 -23.05 14.70
N ARG A 479 -24.33 -23.39 13.40
CA ARG A 479 -25.56 -23.44 12.57
C ARG A 479 -26.31 -24.78 12.64
N GLU A 480 -25.72 -25.82 13.24
CA GLU A 480 -26.28 -27.18 13.29
C GLU A 480 -26.58 -27.69 14.73
N GLY A 481 -26.55 -26.80 15.74
CA GLY A 481 -26.81 -27.18 17.14
C GLY A 481 -25.62 -27.84 17.83
N GLY A 482 -24.40 -27.71 17.30
CA GLY A 482 -23.19 -28.31 17.85
C GLY A 482 -22.54 -27.53 19.02
N VAL A 483 -23.20 -26.49 19.53
CA VAL A 483 -22.75 -25.69 20.69
C VAL A 483 -23.95 -25.42 21.60
N VAL A 484 -23.85 -25.81 22.87
CA VAL A 484 -24.86 -25.56 23.91
C VAL A 484 -24.26 -24.66 24.98
N LEU A 485 -24.79 -23.44 25.08
CA LEU A 485 -24.39 -22.43 26.06
C LEU A 485 -25.24 -22.51 27.34
N ASN A 486 -24.78 -21.86 28.40
CA ASN A 486 -25.47 -21.68 29.69
C ASN A 486 -25.85 -23.00 30.39
N VAL A 487 -25.03 -24.04 30.23
CA VAL A 487 -25.26 -25.32 30.90
C VAL A 487 -24.87 -25.15 32.35
N SER A 488 -25.85 -25.22 33.26
CA SER A 488 -25.71 -24.81 34.66
C SER A 488 -25.88 -25.94 35.68
N SER A 489 -26.08 -27.18 35.22
CA SER A 489 -26.21 -28.36 36.08
C SER A 489 -25.82 -29.65 35.35
N ALA A 490 -25.52 -30.71 36.09
CA ALA A 490 -25.24 -32.05 35.54
C ALA A 490 -26.40 -32.60 34.70
N GLU A 491 -27.64 -32.35 35.12
CA GLU A 491 -28.85 -32.73 34.36
C GLU A 491 -28.92 -32.00 33.01
N ALA A 492 -28.57 -30.70 33.00
CA ALA A 492 -28.50 -29.91 31.77
C ALA A 492 -27.37 -30.38 30.85
N VAL A 493 -26.22 -30.83 31.40
CA VAL A 493 -25.13 -31.43 30.62
C VAL A 493 -25.60 -32.73 29.95
N ALA A 494 -26.23 -33.64 30.70
CA ALA A 494 -26.74 -34.90 30.16
C ALA A 494 -27.77 -34.68 29.03
N THR A 495 -28.60 -33.63 29.18
CA THR A 495 -29.54 -33.21 28.13
C THR A 495 -28.83 -32.63 26.92
N ALA A 496 -27.79 -31.80 27.12
CA ALA A 496 -27.04 -31.16 26.05
C ALA A 496 -26.29 -32.15 25.15
N VAL A 497 -25.83 -33.28 25.71
CA VAL A 497 -25.15 -34.34 24.93
C VAL A 497 -26.11 -35.41 24.40
N ALA A 498 -27.39 -35.37 24.76
CA ALA A 498 -28.39 -36.33 24.30
C ALA A 498 -28.66 -36.14 22.79
N GLY A 499 -27.97 -36.94 21.97
CA GLY A 499 -28.06 -36.90 20.51
C GLY A 499 -26.80 -36.43 19.80
N ILE A 500 -25.75 -36.03 20.53
CA ILE A 500 -24.44 -35.74 19.94
C ILE A 500 -23.71 -37.07 19.66
N ALA A 501 -23.36 -37.32 18.40
CA ALA A 501 -22.56 -38.48 18.00
C ALA A 501 -21.07 -38.08 17.93
N GLY A 502 -20.27 -38.54 18.90
CA GLY A 502 -18.82 -38.33 18.93
C GLY A 502 -18.33 -37.57 20.18
N PRO A 503 -17.02 -37.30 20.26
CA PRO A 503 -16.44 -36.59 21.39
C PRO A 503 -16.91 -35.13 21.45
N VAL A 504 -17.01 -34.60 22.67
CA VAL A 504 -17.37 -33.22 22.97
C VAL A 504 -16.25 -32.53 23.74
N LEU A 505 -16.25 -31.20 23.67
CA LEU A 505 -15.41 -30.31 24.44
C LEU A 505 -16.30 -29.59 25.46
N VAL A 506 -16.01 -29.81 26.75
CA VAL A 506 -16.63 -29.07 27.85
C VAL A 506 -15.69 -27.94 28.22
N ALA A 507 -16.17 -26.70 28.14
CA ALA A 507 -15.38 -25.52 28.42
C ALA A 507 -16.08 -24.61 29.43
N ARG A 508 -15.31 -23.90 30.27
CA ARG A 508 -15.85 -22.85 31.14
C ARG A 508 -16.51 -21.77 30.30
N GLN A 509 -17.74 -21.37 30.65
CA GLN A 509 -18.35 -20.23 29.99
C GLN A 509 -17.66 -18.94 30.44
N VAL A 510 -17.07 -18.23 29.49
CA VAL A 510 -16.45 -16.93 29.72
C VAL A 510 -17.53 -15.85 29.82
N PRO A 511 -17.47 -14.91 30.79
CA PRO A 511 -18.39 -13.79 30.87
C PRO A 511 -18.40 -12.94 29.60
N SER A 512 -19.52 -12.27 29.31
CA SER A 512 -19.62 -11.40 28.14
C SER A 512 -18.61 -10.25 28.18
N GLY A 513 -18.06 -9.91 27.03
CA GLY A 513 -17.11 -8.82 26.82
C GLY A 513 -17.10 -8.37 25.36
N VAL A 514 -16.11 -7.57 24.98
CA VAL A 514 -15.90 -7.23 23.56
C VAL A 514 -15.35 -8.46 22.85
N GLU A 515 -16.10 -9.00 21.90
CA GLU A 515 -15.65 -10.11 21.06
C GLU A 515 -14.75 -9.57 19.94
N ALA A 516 -13.54 -10.12 19.85
CA ALA A 516 -12.60 -9.95 18.76
C ALA A 516 -12.39 -11.29 18.04
N TYR A 517 -11.85 -11.22 16.83
CA TYR A 517 -11.37 -12.36 16.07
C TYR A 517 -9.96 -12.05 15.61
N CYS A 518 -9.06 -13.04 15.69
CA CYS A 518 -7.80 -12.99 14.97
C CYS A 518 -7.55 -14.30 14.23
N GLY A 519 -6.90 -14.19 13.07
CA GLY A 519 -6.61 -15.36 12.25
C GLY A 519 -5.43 -15.12 11.33
N MET A 520 -5.02 -16.18 10.66
CA MET A 520 -3.96 -16.19 9.67
C MET A 520 -4.35 -17.13 8.55
N VAL A 521 -4.24 -16.67 7.30
CA VAL A 521 -4.32 -17.53 6.12
C VAL A 521 -3.05 -17.37 5.32
N ARG A 522 -2.51 -18.47 4.79
CA ARG A 522 -1.32 -18.43 3.96
C ARG A 522 -1.69 -18.18 2.50
N ASP A 523 -1.31 -17.00 1.99
CA ASP A 523 -1.39 -16.69 0.57
C ASP A 523 -0.21 -17.36 -0.18
N PRO A 524 -0.44 -18.03 -1.33
CA PRO A 524 0.62 -18.70 -2.08
C PRO A 524 1.75 -17.79 -2.56
N HIS A 525 1.49 -16.49 -2.74
CA HIS A 525 2.45 -15.51 -3.26
C HIS A 525 3.03 -14.62 -2.16
N TYR A 526 2.19 -14.22 -1.20
CA TYR A 526 2.56 -13.23 -0.18
C TYR A 526 2.82 -13.83 1.21
N GLY A 527 2.67 -15.15 1.37
CA GLY A 527 2.92 -15.84 2.63
C GLY A 527 1.80 -15.61 3.65
N PRO A 528 2.09 -15.64 4.96
CA PRO A 528 1.09 -15.43 6.01
C PRO A 528 0.42 -14.04 5.91
N VAL A 529 -0.91 -14.06 5.85
CA VAL A 529 -1.78 -12.88 5.93
C VAL A 529 -2.59 -12.97 7.20
N TYR A 530 -2.42 -12.01 8.09
CA TYR A 530 -3.09 -11.97 9.38
C TYR A 530 -4.32 -11.09 9.29
N ALA A 531 -5.38 -11.49 9.99
CA ALA A 531 -6.62 -10.74 10.11
C ALA A 531 -6.90 -10.42 11.58
N LEU A 532 -7.39 -9.21 11.83
CA LEU A 532 -7.89 -8.76 13.12
C LEU A 532 -9.21 -8.00 12.93
N GLY A 533 -10.23 -8.33 13.71
CA GLY A 533 -11.50 -7.62 13.66
C GLY A 533 -12.39 -7.90 14.86
N TYR A 534 -13.62 -7.39 14.81
CA TYR A 534 -14.65 -7.74 15.78
C TYR A 534 -15.14 -9.17 15.54
N GLY A 535 -15.29 -9.94 16.63
CA GLY A 535 -15.83 -11.29 16.64
C GLY A 535 -17.36 -11.34 16.70
N GLY A 536 -17.90 -12.55 16.81
CA GLY A 536 -19.34 -12.78 16.96
C GLY A 536 -20.18 -12.38 15.75
N SER A 537 -21.36 -11.81 15.99
CA SER A 537 -22.29 -11.38 14.93
C SER A 537 -21.79 -10.19 14.09
N ARG A 538 -20.73 -9.51 14.53
CA ARG A 538 -20.18 -8.32 13.87
C ARG A 538 -19.17 -8.64 12.76
N VAL A 539 -18.66 -9.88 12.71
CA VAL A 539 -17.70 -10.36 11.70
C VAL A 539 -18.21 -10.14 10.28
N GLU A 540 -19.53 -10.24 10.05
CA GLU A 540 -20.14 -10.06 8.73
C GLU A 540 -20.35 -8.58 8.33
N THR A 541 -20.29 -7.65 9.29
CA THR A 541 -20.63 -6.23 9.05
C THR A 541 -19.39 -5.32 8.97
N ILE A 542 -18.31 -5.66 9.69
CA ILE A 542 -17.08 -4.85 9.73
C ILE A 542 -15.93 -5.67 9.14
N ALA A 543 -15.33 -5.16 8.07
CA ALA A 543 -14.19 -5.81 7.44
C ALA A 543 -12.98 -5.85 8.41
N PRO A 544 -12.26 -6.98 8.49
CA PRO A 544 -11.07 -7.08 9.33
C PRO A 544 -9.92 -6.24 8.77
N VAL A 545 -9.04 -5.79 9.66
CA VAL A 545 -7.74 -5.21 9.31
C VAL A 545 -6.78 -6.35 8.97
N LEU A 546 -6.01 -6.17 7.90
CA LEU A 546 -5.08 -7.16 7.38
C LEU A 546 -3.63 -6.69 7.47
N ALA A 547 -2.70 -7.61 7.68
CA ALA A 547 -1.26 -7.38 7.62
C ALA A 547 -0.52 -8.61 7.05
N THR A 548 0.73 -8.43 6.63
CA THR A 548 1.58 -9.52 6.08
C THR A 548 2.93 -9.62 6.78
N GLY A 549 3.61 -10.76 6.60
CA GLY A 549 4.97 -10.98 7.09
C GLY A 549 5.04 -11.26 8.59
N PRO A 550 6.23 -11.38 9.19
CA PRO A 550 6.35 -11.46 10.63
C PRO A 550 5.81 -10.18 11.27
N LEU A 551 4.78 -10.31 12.11
CA LEU A 551 4.20 -9.20 12.84
C LEU A 551 5.18 -8.73 13.92
N THR A 552 5.29 -7.42 14.07
CA THR A 552 6.02 -6.76 15.16
C THR A 552 5.02 -6.13 16.12
N PRO A 553 5.41 -5.80 17.37
CA PRO A 553 4.54 -5.08 18.30
C PRO A 553 3.94 -3.81 17.68
N THR A 554 4.74 -3.05 16.92
CA THR A 554 4.27 -1.85 16.22
C THR A 554 3.22 -2.15 15.15
N ILE A 555 3.40 -3.20 14.33
CA ILE A 555 2.38 -3.58 13.34
C ILE A 555 1.09 -4.00 14.04
N VAL A 556 1.19 -4.75 15.14
CA VAL A 556 0.05 -5.21 15.93
C VAL A 556 -0.71 -4.04 16.55
N GLU A 557 -0.01 -3.07 17.15
CA GLU A 557 -0.61 -1.84 17.68
C GLU A 557 -1.36 -1.07 16.58
N GLN A 558 -0.78 -0.96 15.39
CA GLN A 558 -1.43 -0.35 14.24
C GLN A 558 -2.68 -1.13 13.80
N MET A 559 -2.63 -2.46 13.79
CA MET A 559 -3.78 -3.30 13.47
C MET A 559 -4.92 -3.09 14.48
N VAL A 560 -4.62 -3.10 15.79
CA VAL A 560 -5.61 -2.90 16.87
C VAL A 560 -6.23 -1.52 16.76
N GLY A 561 -5.41 -0.47 16.58
CA GLY A 561 -5.89 0.90 16.42
C GLY A 561 -6.79 1.07 15.20
N ARG A 562 -6.41 0.50 14.04
CA ARG A 562 -7.22 0.54 12.81
C ARG A 562 -8.51 -0.27 12.91
N ALA A 563 -8.51 -1.37 13.67
CA ALA A 563 -9.70 -2.17 13.92
C ALA A 563 -10.68 -1.46 14.87
N GLY A 564 -10.25 -0.36 15.50
CA GLY A 564 -11.04 0.34 16.52
C GLY A 564 -11.28 -0.53 17.76
N LEU A 565 -10.40 -1.51 18.00
CA LEU A 565 -10.46 -2.38 19.17
C LEU A 565 -9.73 -1.72 20.35
N PRO A 566 -10.05 -2.09 21.61
CA PRO A 566 -9.45 -1.46 22.77
C PRO A 566 -7.93 -1.69 22.83
N LEU A 567 -7.16 -0.60 22.72
CA LEU A 567 -5.68 -0.58 22.67
C LEU A 567 -4.99 -1.14 23.91
N TRP A 568 -5.70 -1.33 25.02
CA TRP A 568 -5.17 -1.82 26.30
C TRP A 568 -5.20 -3.35 26.44
N SER A 569 -5.71 -4.08 25.45
CA SER A 569 -5.77 -5.55 25.50
C SER A 569 -4.40 -6.18 25.15
N ARG A 570 -3.54 -6.32 26.16
CA ARG A 570 -2.23 -7.00 26.03
C ARG A 570 -2.39 -8.42 25.44
N GLY A 571 -3.42 -9.15 25.84
CA GLY A 571 -3.69 -10.49 25.34
C GLY A 571 -4.01 -10.57 23.84
N LEU A 572 -4.64 -9.54 23.26
CA LEU A 572 -4.90 -9.50 21.81
C LEU A 572 -3.59 -9.35 21.02
N SER A 573 -2.69 -8.51 21.54
CA SER A 573 -1.38 -8.32 20.94
C SER A 573 -0.52 -9.57 21.05
N GLU A 574 -0.53 -10.22 22.22
CA GLU A 574 0.17 -11.48 22.46
C GLU A 574 -0.36 -12.62 21.56
N ALA A 575 -1.67 -12.69 21.33
CA ALA A 575 -2.29 -13.66 20.42
C ALA A 575 -1.85 -13.46 18.96
N LEU A 576 -1.87 -12.23 18.44
CA LEU A 576 -1.40 -11.94 17.09
C LEU A 576 0.10 -12.25 16.91
N LEU A 577 0.93 -11.88 17.88
CA LEU A 577 2.35 -12.21 17.87
C LEU A 577 2.58 -13.73 17.96
N ALA A 578 1.75 -14.45 18.73
CA ALA A 578 1.78 -15.92 18.80
C ALA A 578 1.44 -16.56 17.44
N LEU A 579 0.36 -16.11 16.79
CA LEU A 579 0.00 -16.49 15.42
C LEU A 579 1.17 -16.25 14.46
N SER A 580 1.83 -15.10 14.59
CA SER A 580 2.94 -14.75 13.71
C SER A 580 4.17 -15.63 13.89
N ARG A 581 4.54 -15.92 15.14
CA ARG A 581 5.61 -16.87 15.45
C ARG A 581 5.29 -18.25 14.88
N LEU A 582 4.06 -18.71 15.09
CA LEU A 582 3.60 -20.02 14.63
C LEU A 582 3.62 -20.12 13.09
N ALA A 583 3.03 -19.16 12.40
CA ALA A 583 3.01 -19.12 10.94
C ALA A 583 4.41 -18.96 10.30
N THR A 584 5.34 -18.29 11.00
CA THR A 584 6.72 -18.14 10.53
C THR A 584 7.54 -19.42 10.75
N GLY A 585 7.38 -20.07 11.91
CA GLY A 585 8.11 -21.29 12.25
C GLY A 585 7.59 -22.55 11.55
N CYS A 586 6.31 -22.58 11.16
CA CYS A 586 5.63 -23.75 10.61
C CYS A 586 4.95 -23.41 9.27
N PRO A 587 5.67 -23.45 8.13
CA PRO A 587 5.14 -23.15 6.79
C PRO A 587 3.96 -24.03 6.35
N GLN A 588 3.87 -25.25 6.87
CA GLN A 588 2.79 -26.20 6.64
C GLN A 588 1.44 -25.76 7.24
N ILE A 589 1.44 -24.84 8.22
CA ILE A 589 0.21 -24.24 8.72
C ILE A 589 -0.30 -23.25 7.68
N VAL A 590 -1.45 -23.56 7.09
CA VAL A 590 -2.10 -22.76 6.03
C VAL A 590 -3.23 -21.89 6.57
N GLU A 591 -3.80 -22.24 7.71
CA GLU A 591 -4.87 -21.47 8.35
C GLU A 591 -4.80 -21.57 9.88
N ILE A 592 -5.02 -20.44 10.55
CA ILE A 592 -5.28 -20.32 11.98
C ILE A 592 -6.50 -19.42 12.14
N ASP A 593 -7.47 -19.83 12.94
CA ASP A 593 -8.65 -19.04 13.28
C ASP A 593 -8.85 -19.11 14.80
N ILE A 594 -8.94 -17.95 15.48
CA ILE A 594 -9.34 -17.84 16.87
C ILE A 594 -10.59 -16.96 16.94
N ASN A 595 -11.76 -17.59 17.11
CA ASN A 595 -13.04 -16.89 17.04
C ASN A 595 -14.12 -17.46 17.98
N PRO A 596 -14.55 -16.71 19.03
CA PRO A 596 -14.06 -15.40 19.43
C PRO A 596 -12.88 -15.42 20.42
N LEU A 597 -12.21 -14.28 20.51
CA LEU A 597 -11.41 -13.80 21.65
C LEU A 597 -12.29 -12.84 22.45
N ILE A 598 -12.54 -13.14 23.72
CA ILE A 598 -13.39 -12.29 24.57
C ILE A 598 -12.50 -11.38 25.42
N CYS A 599 -12.58 -10.08 25.17
CA CYS A 599 -11.89 -9.05 25.94
C CYS A 599 -12.82 -8.53 27.05
N ASN A 600 -12.42 -8.70 28.32
CA ASN A 600 -13.17 -8.17 29.46
C ASN A 600 -12.83 -6.69 29.75
N ASP A 601 -13.58 -6.05 30.63
CA ASP A 601 -13.36 -4.65 31.04
C ASP A 601 -12.02 -4.42 31.79
N ALA A 602 -11.37 -5.49 32.26
CA ALA A 602 -10.09 -5.45 32.99
C ALA A 602 -8.86 -5.58 32.08
N GLY A 603 -9.04 -6.10 30.87
CA GLY A 603 -8.05 -6.11 29.78
C GLY A 603 -7.54 -7.51 29.47
N ASP A 604 -8.07 -8.49 30.19
CA ASP A 604 -7.79 -9.89 29.95
C ASP A 604 -8.53 -10.33 28.69
N VAL A 605 -7.86 -11.18 27.92
CA VAL A 605 -8.39 -11.74 26.69
C VAL A 605 -8.40 -13.25 26.84
N THR A 606 -9.58 -13.86 26.70
CA THR A 606 -9.72 -15.32 26.73
C THR A 606 -10.22 -15.81 25.37
N ALA A 607 -9.43 -16.66 24.72
CA ALA A 607 -9.88 -17.40 23.55
C ALA A 607 -10.88 -18.49 23.97
N VAL A 608 -11.95 -18.64 23.20
CA VAL A 608 -12.98 -19.67 23.47
C VAL A 608 -13.12 -20.71 22.38
N ASP A 609 -12.53 -20.47 21.21
CA ASP A 609 -12.55 -21.39 20.07
C ASP A 609 -11.28 -21.21 19.26
N ALA A 610 -10.82 -22.29 18.62
CA ALA A 610 -9.66 -22.25 17.74
C ALA A 610 -9.68 -23.35 16.68
N LEU A 611 -9.14 -23.01 15.51
CA LEU A 611 -8.87 -23.92 14.43
C LEU A 611 -7.44 -23.71 13.91
N VAL A 612 -6.72 -24.79 13.70
CA VAL A 612 -5.45 -24.82 12.99
C VAL A 612 -5.55 -25.83 11.85
N VAL A 613 -5.15 -25.43 10.64
CA VAL A 613 -5.18 -26.29 9.45
C VAL A 613 -3.77 -26.41 8.86
N LEU A 614 -3.38 -27.65 8.56
CA LEU A 614 -2.09 -27.99 7.97
C LEU A 614 -2.25 -28.51 6.53
N SER A 615 -1.23 -28.31 5.71
CA SER A 615 -1.13 -28.82 4.34
C SER A 615 0.19 -29.58 4.15
N ASP A 616 0.13 -30.70 3.41
CA ASP A 616 1.30 -31.48 2.98
C ASP A 616 2.22 -30.70 2.03
N ASP A 617 1.63 -29.81 1.23
CA ASP A 617 2.35 -28.94 0.33
C ASP A 617 2.93 -27.76 1.11
N ALA A 618 4.09 -27.96 1.77
CA ALA A 618 4.87 -26.86 2.28
C ALA A 618 5.23 -25.94 1.09
N PRO A 619 4.77 -24.67 1.06
CA PRO A 619 5.16 -23.78 -0.02
C PRO A 619 6.68 -23.62 0.01
N VAL A 620 7.29 -23.62 -1.18
CA VAL A 620 8.73 -23.44 -1.35
C VAL A 620 9.15 -22.17 -0.59
N THR A 621 9.78 -22.34 0.57
CA THR A 621 10.50 -21.25 1.25
C THR A 621 11.57 -20.79 0.28
N LEU A 622 11.31 -19.66 -0.39
CA LEU A 622 12.33 -19.02 -1.20
C LEU A 622 13.49 -18.67 -0.25
N PRO A 623 14.73 -19.13 -0.54
CA PRO A 623 15.86 -18.83 0.31
C PRO A 623 16.01 -17.31 0.47
N PRO A 624 16.50 -16.81 1.61
CA PRO A 624 16.83 -15.41 1.77
C PRO A 624 17.69 -14.99 0.59
N ALA A 625 17.33 -13.86 -0.04
CA ALA A 625 18.03 -13.34 -1.20
C ALA A 625 19.55 -13.38 -0.93
N GLN A 626 20.28 -14.17 -1.73
CA GLN A 626 21.74 -14.11 -1.71
C GLN A 626 22.10 -12.66 -2.03
N ARG A 627 22.72 -11.98 -1.05
CA ARG A 627 23.27 -10.64 -1.21
C ARG A 627 24.31 -10.68 -2.33
N THR A 628 23.91 -10.32 -3.54
CA THR A 628 24.82 -9.89 -4.60
C THR A 628 24.44 -8.48 -5.01
N TYR A 629 24.48 -7.55 -4.05
CA TYR A 629 24.77 -6.16 -4.36
C TYR A 629 26.29 -6.03 -4.27
N GLY A 630 26.96 -6.22 -5.40
CA GLY A 630 28.36 -5.84 -5.53
C GLY A 630 28.42 -4.32 -5.52
N ALA A 631 28.85 -3.73 -4.40
CA ALA A 631 29.38 -2.38 -4.41
C ALA A 631 30.67 -2.42 -5.24
N SER A 632 30.61 -1.95 -6.49
CA SER A 632 31.83 -1.57 -7.20
C SER A 632 32.23 -0.18 -6.71
N ALA A 633 33.39 -0.12 -6.05
CA ALA A 633 34.13 1.11 -5.79
C ALA A 633 34.58 1.79 -7.08
#